data_AF-A0AAE0DHM2-F1
#
_entry.id   AF-A0AAE0DHM2-F1
#
_cell.length_a   1.000
_cell.length_b   1.000
_cell.length_c   1.000
_cell.angle_alpha   90.00
_cell.angle_beta   90.00
_cell.angle_gamma   90.00
#
_symmetry.space_group_name_H-M   'P 1'
#
loop_
_entity.id
_entity.type
_entity.pdbx_description
1 polymer ?
#
loop_
_entity_poly.entity_id
_entity_poly.type
_entity_poly.pdbx_seq_one_letter_code
_entity_poly.pdbx_strand_id
1 'polypeptide(L)'
;MQRRLLKDTTPLQRGIIRRLLLILDLSTAMSEKDLRPTRYLLTLRYTTAFIIEFFEQNPFSQLGIIGTRDGLALTISPLSGNPNDHIANTQKLRDQEPKGQPSLQNALDMARAALFHAPTHTTREVLILFGSLLSSDPGDIHTTISALVSSHITVQIIGLAAQVAICQTLANRTNPSLPLSQTYTVALNEQHYRDLFMRATTPPTTPQSTKEDSGVQSSLLMMGFPSRIVDPSPTLCACHSRPTRGGYLCSRCSSKVCSLPTQCPACGLTLILSTHLARSYHHLFPLRNWKEVRWARASASNQNCCFGCQIPFPERLASSHRRQSSGAGGQNHDRMALGTSRGQPKAPKAQPVASKDGVSESGRYECENCGRFFCIDCDVFAHEVVHNCPGCQSREGMLQAQADGAAGDGEIEVLVEGQKD
;
A
#
# COMPACT_ATOMS: atom_id res chain seq x y z
N MET A 1 -3.36 -20.77 -5.48
CA MET A 1 -2.22 -20.82 -4.56
C MET A 1 -1.80 -19.39 -4.29
N GLN A 2 -2.15 -18.85 -3.13
CA GLN A 2 -1.95 -17.43 -2.81
C GLN A 2 -0.43 -17.21 -2.62
N ARG A 3 0.15 -16.33 -3.42
CA ARG A 3 1.59 -16.06 -3.41
C ARG A 3 1.91 -15.15 -2.23
N ARG A 4 2.87 -15.55 -1.40
CA ARG A 4 3.38 -14.73 -0.30
C ARG A 4 4.03 -13.46 -0.86
N LEU A 5 3.49 -12.29 -0.51
CA LEU A 5 4.05 -10.99 -0.87
C LEU A 5 4.87 -10.47 0.30
N LEU A 6 6.19 -10.58 0.21
CA LEU A 6 7.09 -9.98 1.20
C LEU A 6 7.03 -8.45 1.03
N LYS A 7 6.59 -7.76 2.09
CA LYS A 7 6.58 -6.30 2.13
C LYS A 7 7.91 -5.80 2.66
N ASP A 8 8.34 -4.63 2.21
CA ASP A 8 9.42 -3.92 2.89
C ASP A 8 8.86 -3.35 4.21
N THR A 9 9.35 -3.91 5.33
CA THR A 9 8.91 -3.55 6.68
C THR A 9 9.87 -2.59 7.37
N THR A 10 10.78 -1.97 6.61
CA THR A 10 11.71 -0.98 7.16
C THR A 10 10.92 0.24 7.64
N PRO A 11 10.99 0.62 8.93
CA PRO A 11 10.32 1.82 9.42
C PRO A 11 11.04 3.03 8.85
N LEU A 12 10.39 3.71 7.91
CA LEU A 12 10.90 4.90 7.24
C LEU A 12 9.99 6.08 7.55
N GLN A 13 10.56 7.29 7.58
CA GLN A 13 9.75 8.49 7.62
C GLN A 13 8.93 8.59 6.32
N ARG A 14 7.62 8.76 6.46
CA ARG A 14 6.68 8.85 5.33
C ARG A 14 5.90 10.15 5.38
N GLY A 15 5.57 10.68 4.20
CA GLY A 15 4.68 11.84 4.06
C GLY A 15 3.22 11.41 4.23
N ILE A 16 2.67 11.50 5.44
CA ILE A 16 1.30 11.04 5.74
C ILE A 16 0.25 11.97 5.10
N ILE A 17 0.50 13.27 5.07
CA ILE A 17 -0.42 14.27 4.51
C ILE A 17 -0.05 14.53 3.05
N ARG A 18 -0.79 13.92 2.13
CA ARG A 18 -0.48 13.93 0.69
C ARG A 18 -1.44 14.81 -0.07
N ARG A 19 -0.94 15.53 -1.07
CA ARG A 19 -1.72 16.19 -2.11
C ARG A 19 -1.39 15.50 -3.43
N LEU A 20 -2.26 14.58 -3.83
CA LEU A 20 -2.07 13.76 -5.02
C LEU A 20 -2.97 14.25 -6.15
N LEU A 21 -2.38 14.51 -7.32
CA LEU A 21 -3.12 14.73 -8.56
C LEU A 21 -2.98 13.53 -9.48
N LEU A 22 -4.12 12.93 -9.81
CA LEU A 22 -4.22 11.83 -10.75
C LEU A 22 -4.49 12.38 -12.15
N ILE A 23 -3.54 12.20 -13.06
CA ILE A 23 -3.67 12.56 -14.47
C ILE A 23 -4.07 11.30 -15.24
N LEU A 24 -5.24 11.36 -15.88
CA LEU A 24 -5.79 10.31 -16.71
C LEU A 24 -5.58 10.66 -18.18
N ASP A 25 -4.94 9.78 -18.93
CA ASP A 25 -5.01 9.80 -20.39
C ASP A 25 -6.45 9.45 -20.83
N LEU A 26 -7.09 10.37 -21.57
CA LEU A 26 -8.42 10.19 -22.17
C LEU A 26 -8.34 10.35 -23.70
N SER A 27 -7.18 10.05 -24.29
CA SER A 27 -6.92 10.12 -25.74
C SER A 27 -7.42 8.90 -26.51
N THR A 28 -7.42 8.99 -27.84
CA THR A 28 -7.82 7.87 -28.72
C THR A 28 -7.10 6.56 -28.46
N ALA A 29 -5.84 6.58 -27.97
CA ALA A 29 -5.07 5.39 -27.62
C ALA A 29 -5.71 4.57 -26.48
N MET A 30 -6.62 5.16 -25.70
CA MET A 30 -7.34 4.48 -24.62
C MET A 30 -8.53 3.65 -25.11
N SER A 31 -8.93 3.79 -26.37
CA SER A 31 -9.94 2.95 -27.01
C SER A 31 -9.45 1.55 -27.38
N GLU A 32 -8.13 1.31 -27.29
CA GLU A 32 -7.54 0.00 -27.58
C GLU A 32 -8.04 -1.09 -26.61
N LYS A 33 -8.07 -2.33 -27.11
CA LYS A 33 -8.69 -3.51 -26.45
C LYS A 33 -7.67 -4.55 -25.98
N ASP A 34 -6.43 -4.14 -25.74
CA ASP A 34 -5.40 -4.99 -25.13
C ASP A 34 -5.71 -5.31 -23.65
N LEU A 35 -6.34 -4.36 -22.95
CA LEU A 35 -6.96 -4.53 -21.64
C LEU A 35 -8.48 -4.54 -21.78
N ARG A 36 -9.17 -5.47 -21.10
CA ARG A 36 -10.61 -5.68 -21.31
C ARG A 36 -11.48 -4.81 -20.39
N PRO A 37 -12.59 -4.22 -20.88
CA PRO A 37 -13.06 -4.25 -22.28
C PRO A 37 -12.30 -3.29 -23.23
N THR A 38 -11.78 -2.19 -22.70
CA THR A 38 -10.87 -1.23 -23.34
C THR A 38 -9.96 -0.67 -22.25
N ARG A 39 -8.77 -0.15 -22.59
CA ARG A 39 -7.92 0.57 -21.61
C ARG A 39 -8.72 1.63 -20.85
N TYR A 40 -9.51 2.43 -21.56
CA TYR A 40 -10.35 3.50 -21.00
C TYR A 40 -11.26 3.02 -19.87
N LEU A 41 -12.18 2.10 -20.17
CA LEU A 41 -13.15 1.60 -19.21
C LEU A 41 -12.49 0.86 -18.04
N LEU A 42 -11.39 0.13 -18.28
CA LEU A 42 -10.64 -0.53 -17.22
C LEU A 42 -9.98 0.50 -16.30
N THR A 43 -9.34 1.52 -16.87
CA THR A 43 -8.74 2.63 -16.12
C THR A 43 -9.78 3.33 -15.25
N LEU A 44 -10.98 3.66 -15.77
CA LEU A 44 -12.04 4.28 -14.95
C LEU A 44 -12.50 3.38 -13.79
N ARG A 45 -12.61 2.06 -14.03
CA ARG A 45 -12.95 1.08 -12.98
C ARG A 45 -11.88 1.04 -11.89
N TYR A 46 -10.61 0.96 -12.28
CA TYR A 46 -9.51 0.94 -11.33
C TYR A 46 -9.33 2.29 -10.63
N THR A 47 -9.60 3.41 -11.29
CA THR A 47 -9.62 4.73 -10.65
C THR A 47 -10.66 4.79 -9.55
N THR A 48 -11.87 4.25 -9.80
CA THR A 48 -12.91 4.19 -8.75
C THR A 48 -12.46 3.36 -7.55
N ALA A 49 -11.85 2.19 -7.79
CA ALA A 49 -11.32 1.35 -6.72
C ALA A 49 -10.14 2.02 -5.99
N PHE A 50 -9.26 2.68 -6.74
CA PHE A 50 -8.13 3.44 -6.21
C PHE A 50 -8.59 4.58 -5.31
N ILE A 51 -9.63 5.35 -5.69
CA ILE A 51 -10.16 6.43 -4.85
C ILE A 51 -10.59 5.87 -3.49
N ILE A 52 -11.35 4.78 -3.49
CA ILE A 52 -11.83 4.15 -2.26
C ILE A 52 -10.64 3.71 -1.39
N GLU A 53 -9.71 2.94 -1.95
CA GLU A 53 -8.53 2.44 -1.23
C GLU A 53 -7.62 3.58 -0.76
N PHE A 54 -7.42 4.61 -1.59
CA PHE A 54 -6.58 5.75 -1.28
C PHE A 54 -7.09 6.50 -0.05
N PHE A 55 -8.39 6.81 0.02
CA PHE A 55 -8.97 7.48 1.19
C PHE A 55 -9.11 6.55 2.40
N GLU A 56 -9.25 5.24 2.18
CA GLU A 56 -9.26 4.21 3.24
C GLU A 56 -7.89 4.00 3.88
N GLN A 57 -6.79 4.31 3.19
CA GLN A 57 -5.43 4.25 3.75
C GLN A 57 -4.89 5.64 4.16
N ASN A 58 -5.31 6.69 3.46
CA ASN A 58 -4.81 8.06 3.57
C ASN A 58 -5.94 9.07 3.85
N PRO A 59 -6.61 9.01 5.01
CA PRO A 59 -7.76 9.87 5.29
C PRO A 59 -7.42 11.37 5.26
N PHE A 60 -6.18 11.76 5.58
CA PHE A 60 -5.77 13.19 5.60
C PHE A 60 -5.38 13.74 4.24
N SER A 61 -5.25 12.86 3.25
CA SER A 61 -4.78 13.25 1.95
C SER A 61 -5.89 13.87 1.12
N GLN A 62 -5.52 14.66 0.14
CA GLN A 62 -6.46 15.17 -0.85
C GLN A 62 -6.09 14.62 -2.22
N LEU A 63 -7.14 14.33 -2.98
CA LEU A 63 -7.04 13.83 -4.34
C LEU A 63 -7.63 14.89 -5.28
N GLY A 64 -7.04 15.07 -6.44
CA GLY A 64 -7.66 15.75 -7.57
C GLY A 64 -7.45 14.94 -8.84
N ILE A 65 -8.33 15.09 -9.81
CA ILE A 65 -8.30 14.31 -11.07
C ILE A 65 -8.28 15.28 -12.25
N ILE A 66 -7.28 15.13 -13.10
CA ILE A 66 -7.11 15.84 -14.36
C ILE A 66 -7.20 14.83 -15.49
N GLY A 67 -7.92 15.16 -16.56
CA GLY A 67 -8.00 14.37 -17.77
C GLY A 67 -7.26 15.06 -18.91
N THR A 68 -6.55 14.31 -19.74
CA THR A 68 -5.94 14.83 -20.97
C THR A 68 -6.69 14.31 -22.19
N ARG A 69 -7.22 15.24 -23.00
CA ARG A 69 -8.10 14.92 -24.13
C ARG A 69 -8.00 16.03 -25.18
N ASP A 70 -8.04 15.66 -26.45
CA ASP A 70 -8.08 16.63 -27.57
C ASP A 70 -6.95 17.69 -27.52
N GLY A 71 -5.75 17.30 -27.04
CA GLY A 71 -4.58 18.17 -26.90
C GLY A 71 -4.66 19.14 -25.71
N LEU A 72 -5.68 19.01 -24.86
CA LEU A 72 -5.93 19.87 -23.72
C LEU A 72 -5.88 19.10 -22.40
N ALA A 73 -5.72 19.83 -21.30
CA ALA A 73 -5.90 19.33 -19.94
C ALA A 73 -7.21 19.88 -19.36
N LEU A 74 -7.99 19.02 -18.72
CA LEU A 74 -9.31 19.32 -18.16
C LEU A 74 -9.36 18.88 -16.70
N THR A 75 -9.80 19.75 -15.80
CA THR A 75 -10.08 19.37 -14.41
C THR A 75 -11.35 18.53 -14.36
N ILE A 76 -11.23 17.24 -14.07
CA ILE A 76 -12.37 16.33 -13.92
C ILE A 76 -12.94 16.43 -12.50
N SER A 77 -12.05 16.46 -11.51
CA SER A 77 -12.42 16.63 -10.11
C SER A 77 -11.40 17.53 -9.41
N PRO A 78 -11.82 18.65 -8.79
CA PRO A 78 -10.91 19.55 -8.10
C PRO A 78 -10.29 18.87 -6.87
N LEU A 79 -9.15 19.40 -6.40
CA LEU A 79 -8.46 18.87 -5.22
C LEU A 79 -9.38 18.91 -3.98
N SER A 80 -9.78 17.75 -3.47
CA SER A 80 -10.69 17.64 -2.32
C SER A 80 -10.44 16.37 -1.52
N GLY A 81 -10.93 16.34 -0.27
CA GLY A 81 -10.87 15.18 0.62
C GLY A 81 -12.11 14.27 0.57
N ASN A 82 -13.08 14.55 -0.30
CA ASN A 82 -14.33 13.79 -0.35
C ASN A 82 -14.30 12.71 -1.46
N PRO A 83 -14.27 11.41 -1.11
CA PRO A 83 -14.19 10.35 -2.11
C PRO A 83 -15.41 10.32 -3.06
N ASN A 84 -16.60 10.68 -2.56
CA ASN A 84 -17.83 10.58 -3.35
C ASN A 84 -17.84 11.55 -4.54
N ASP A 85 -17.27 12.74 -4.38
CA ASP A 85 -17.21 13.73 -5.46
C ASP A 85 -16.31 13.23 -6.60
N HIS A 86 -15.16 12.63 -6.24
CA HIS A 86 -14.24 12.02 -7.20
C HIS A 86 -14.87 10.83 -7.92
N ILE A 87 -15.57 9.97 -7.19
CA ILE A 87 -16.27 8.80 -7.76
C ILE A 87 -17.37 9.25 -8.72
N ALA A 88 -18.21 10.21 -8.31
CA ALA A 88 -19.29 10.73 -9.15
C ALA A 88 -18.74 11.38 -10.43
N ASN A 89 -17.67 12.17 -10.34
CA ASN A 89 -17.06 12.79 -11.52
C ASN A 89 -16.37 11.75 -12.43
N THR A 90 -15.75 10.71 -11.85
CA THR A 90 -15.17 9.60 -12.62
C THR A 90 -16.26 8.78 -13.33
N GLN A 91 -17.42 8.59 -12.71
CA GLN A 91 -18.55 7.88 -13.33
C GLN A 91 -19.12 8.63 -14.52
N LYS A 92 -19.21 9.97 -14.47
CA LYS A 92 -19.65 10.81 -15.61
C LYS A 92 -18.75 10.67 -16.84
N LEU A 93 -17.47 10.31 -16.66
CA LEU A 93 -16.59 10.05 -17.78
C LEU A 93 -17.02 8.82 -18.59
N ARG A 94 -17.71 7.85 -17.98
CA ARG A 94 -18.14 6.63 -18.69
C ARG A 94 -19.07 6.92 -19.88
N ASP A 95 -19.83 8.01 -19.81
CA ASP A 95 -20.74 8.45 -20.88
C ASP A 95 -19.99 9.16 -22.01
N GLN A 96 -18.70 9.44 -21.83
CA GLN A 96 -17.84 10.10 -22.80
C GLN A 96 -16.90 9.11 -23.47
N GLU A 97 -16.59 9.37 -24.73
CA GLU A 97 -15.58 8.60 -25.46
C GLU A 97 -14.21 9.29 -25.38
N PRO A 98 -13.11 8.51 -25.25
CA PRO A 98 -11.77 9.06 -25.28
C PRO A 98 -11.40 9.49 -26.72
N LYS A 99 -10.93 10.73 -26.89
CA LYS A 99 -10.71 11.38 -28.19
C LYS A 99 -9.47 12.26 -28.22
N GLY A 100 -8.99 12.50 -29.43
CA GLY A 100 -7.78 13.27 -29.72
C GLY A 100 -6.50 12.67 -29.15
N GLN A 101 -5.58 13.55 -28.76
CA GLN A 101 -4.25 13.24 -28.23
C GLN A 101 -4.11 13.79 -26.80
N PRO A 102 -3.25 13.21 -25.95
CA PRO A 102 -3.00 13.76 -24.62
C PRO A 102 -2.04 14.95 -24.69
N SER A 103 -2.08 15.84 -23.70
CA SER A 103 -1.08 16.90 -23.50
C SER A 103 -0.55 16.83 -22.08
N LEU A 104 0.69 16.38 -21.94
CA LEU A 104 1.40 16.28 -20.66
C LEU A 104 1.75 17.67 -20.12
N GLN A 105 2.21 18.60 -20.96
CA GLN A 105 2.60 19.93 -20.53
C GLN A 105 1.44 20.66 -19.87
N ASN A 106 0.30 20.76 -20.55
CA ASN A 106 -0.89 21.43 -20.02
C ASN A 106 -1.38 20.79 -18.72
N ALA A 107 -1.31 19.45 -18.62
CA ALA A 107 -1.73 18.73 -17.42
C ALA A 107 -0.78 18.97 -16.24
N LEU A 108 0.53 19.00 -16.49
CA LEU A 108 1.56 19.27 -15.49
C LEU A 108 1.52 20.72 -15.02
N ASP A 109 1.27 21.68 -15.90
CA ASP A 109 1.12 23.09 -15.53
C ASP A 109 -0.14 23.32 -14.69
N MET A 110 -1.26 22.68 -15.08
CA MET A 110 -2.49 22.67 -14.28
C MET A 110 -2.26 22.02 -12.91
N ALA A 111 -1.51 20.91 -12.88
CA ALA A 111 -1.16 20.23 -11.63
C ALA A 111 -0.30 21.10 -10.72
N ARG A 112 0.72 21.76 -11.28
CA ARG A 112 1.58 22.69 -10.55
C ARG A 112 0.79 23.85 -9.97
N ALA A 113 -0.15 24.43 -10.73
CA ALA A 113 -1.01 25.51 -10.27
C ALA A 113 -1.91 25.06 -9.11
N ALA A 114 -2.54 23.88 -9.21
CA ALA A 114 -3.38 23.33 -8.16
C ALA A 114 -2.61 22.98 -6.87
N LEU A 115 -1.33 22.61 -6.99
CA LEU A 115 -0.45 22.28 -5.86
C LEU A 115 0.32 23.50 -5.30
N PHE A 116 0.20 24.68 -5.91
CA PHE A 116 1.00 25.85 -5.53
C PHE A 116 0.77 26.30 -4.08
N HIS A 117 -0.49 26.29 -3.63
CA HIS A 117 -0.86 26.66 -2.26
C HIS A 117 -0.74 25.51 -1.26
N ALA A 118 -0.22 24.34 -1.67
CA ALA A 118 0.00 23.23 -0.77
C ALA A 118 1.04 23.62 0.29
N PRO A 119 0.73 23.49 1.60
CA PRO A 119 1.68 23.77 2.67
C PRO A 119 2.96 22.96 2.54
N THR A 120 4.07 23.49 3.07
CA THR A 120 5.40 22.86 3.00
C THR A 120 5.50 21.50 3.68
N HIS A 121 4.66 21.24 4.68
CA HIS A 121 4.61 19.95 5.39
C HIS A 121 3.85 18.85 4.62
N THR A 122 3.22 19.19 3.50
CA THR A 122 2.47 18.23 2.67
C THR A 122 3.32 17.76 1.49
N THR A 123 3.21 16.49 1.14
CA THR A 123 3.82 16.00 -0.10
C THR A 123 2.99 16.44 -1.30
N ARG A 124 3.69 16.86 -2.36
CA ARG A 124 3.09 17.30 -3.63
C ARG A 124 3.37 16.22 -4.67
N GLU A 125 2.34 15.48 -5.04
CA GLU A 125 2.47 14.26 -5.81
C GLU A 125 1.61 14.30 -7.07
N VAL A 126 2.13 13.80 -8.17
CA VAL A 126 1.39 13.62 -9.42
C VAL A 126 1.55 12.17 -9.86
N LEU A 127 0.43 11.49 -10.10
CA LEU A 127 0.38 10.14 -10.67
C LEU A 127 -0.23 10.22 -12.07
N ILE A 128 0.52 9.79 -13.08
CA ILE A 128 0.08 9.82 -14.48
C ILE A 128 -0.21 8.41 -14.95
N LEU A 129 -1.43 8.17 -15.43
CA LEU A 129 -1.79 6.95 -16.15
C LEU A 129 -1.71 7.27 -17.65
N PHE A 130 -0.66 6.79 -18.30
CA PHE A 130 -0.33 7.17 -19.67
C PHE A 130 -0.49 5.98 -20.63
N GLY A 131 -1.50 6.05 -21.50
CA GLY A 131 -1.79 4.98 -22.47
C GLY A 131 -1.17 5.21 -23.83
N SER A 132 -1.11 6.48 -24.25
CA SER A 132 -0.51 6.91 -25.50
C SER A 132 1.01 6.72 -25.51
N LEU A 133 1.60 6.71 -26.71
CA LEU A 133 3.05 6.75 -26.93
C LEU A 133 3.56 8.14 -27.32
N LEU A 134 2.65 9.09 -27.51
CA LEU A 134 2.93 10.47 -27.90
C LEU A 134 2.13 11.44 -27.03
N SER A 135 2.65 12.66 -26.90
CA SER A 135 1.99 13.79 -26.27
C SER A 135 2.01 14.98 -27.23
N SER A 136 0.92 15.72 -27.31
CA SER A 136 0.78 16.93 -28.12
C SER A 136 0.88 18.14 -27.21
N ASP A 137 2.09 18.68 -27.07
CA ASP A 137 2.38 19.79 -26.17
C ASP A 137 2.71 21.08 -26.94
N PRO A 138 2.23 22.26 -26.49
CA PRO A 138 2.40 23.51 -27.22
C PRO A 138 3.83 24.07 -27.18
N GLY A 139 4.64 23.73 -26.18
CA GLY A 139 6.00 24.23 -26.00
C GLY A 139 6.98 23.16 -25.52
N ASP A 140 8.16 23.61 -25.07
CA ASP A 140 9.19 22.70 -24.56
C ASP A 140 8.86 22.20 -23.15
N ILE A 141 8.45 20.94 -23.06
CA ILE A 141 8.15 20.24 -21.81
C ILE A 141 9.32 20.19 -20.82
N HIS A 142 10.59 20.29 -21.27
CA HIS A 142 11.74 20.30 -20.36
C HIS A 142 11.77 21.54 -19.45
N THR A 143 11.19 22.65 -19.89
CA THR A 143 10.99 23.85 -19.06
C THR A 143 10.00 23.56 -17.94
N THR A 144 8.86 22.93 -18.26
CA THR A 144 7.85 22.49 -17.29
C THR A 144 8.43 21.47 -16.30
N ILE A 145 9.23 20.49 -16.77
CA ILE A 145 9.93 19.54 -15.89
C ILE A 145 10.82 20.28 -14.89
N SER A 146 11.55 21.30 -15.34
CA SER A 146 12.43 22.07 -14.47
C SER A 146 11.64 22.91 -13.44
N ALA A 147 10.47 23.43 -13.83
CA ALA A 147 9.55 24.13 -12.94
C ALA A 147 8.89 23.20 -11.91
N LEU A 148 8.64 21.93 -12.24
CA LEU A 148 8.14 20.94 -11.28
C LEU A 148 9.20 20.59 -10.24
N VAL A 149 10.45 20.42 -10.68
CA VAL A 149 11.59 20.15 -9.79
C VAL A 149 11.80 21.30 -8.81
N SER A 150 11.77 22.56 -9.29
CA SER A 150 11.88 23.72 -8.39
C SER A 150 10.69 23.88 -7.45
N SER A 151 9.52 23.34 -7.81
CA SER A 151 8.32 23.31 -6.97
C SER A 151 8.27 22.11 -6.01
N HIS A 152 9.31 21.26 -5.99
CA HIS A 152 9.38 20.01 -5.22
C HIS A 152 8.18 19.08 -5.44
N ILE A 153 7.74 18.94 -6.69
CA ILE A 153 6.65 18.03 -7.07
C ILE A 153 7.23 16.71 -7.55
N THR A 154 6.81 15.61 -6.93
CA THR A 154 7.19 14.26 -7.34
C THR A 154 6.19 13.73 -8.37
N VAL A 155 6.70 13.10 -9.44
CA VAL A 155 5.85 12.55 -10.51
C VAL A 155 6.10 11.06 -10.65
N GLN A 156 5.05 10.26 -10.58
CA GLN A 156 5.05 8.83 -10.86
C GLN A 156 4.21 8.56 -12.12
N ILE A 157 4.66 7.65 -12.97
CA ILE A 157 4.00 7.34 -14.25
C ILE A 157 3.77 5.84 -14.34
N ILE A 158 2.57 5.46 -14.75
CA ILE A 158 2.21 4.09 -15.13
C ILE A 158 1.90 4.12 -16.62
N GLY A 159 2.78 3.53 -17.42
CA GLY A 159 2.58 3.38 -18.87
C GLY A 159 1.73 2.15 -19.17
N LEU A 160 0.84 2.19 -20.15
CA LEU A 160 0.04 1.02 -20.55
C LEU A 160 0.61 0.26 -21.76
N ALA A 161 1.33 0.95 -22.66
CA ALA A 161 1.83 0.37 -23.90
C ALA A 161 3.35 0.12 -23.86
N ALA A 162 4.15 1.18 -23.91
CA ALA A 162 5.61 1.09 -23.91
C ALA A 162 6.25 2.22 -23.08
N GLN A 163 7.57 2.17 -22.95
CA GLN A 163 8.34 3.24 -22.33
C GLN A 163 8.51 4.42 -23.29
N VAL A 164 8.23 5.63 -22.81
CA VAL A 164 8.45 6.88 -23.55
C VAL A 164 9.61 7.63 -22.90
N ALA A 165 10.60 8.04 -23.71
CA ALA A 165 11.84 8.67 -23.23
C ALA A 165 11.59 9.94 -22.41
N ILE A 166 10.58 10.75 -22.78
CA ILE A 166 10.24 11.96 -22.03
C ILE A 166 9.65 11.63 -20.66
N CYS A 167 8.81 10.60 -20.56
CA CYS A 167 8.25 10.13 -19.29
C CYS A 167 9.35 9.61 -18.36
N GLN A 168 10.34 8.88 -18.90
CA GLN A 168 11.51 8.44 -18.15
C GLN A 168 12.33 9.64 -17.63
N THR A 169 12.56 10.65 -18.47
CA THR A 169 13.29 11.86 -18.08
C THR A 169 12.55 12.64 -17.00
N LEU A 170 11.23 12.81 -17.16
CA LEU A 170 10.34 13.44 -16.17
C LEU A 170 10.41 12.72 -14.83
N ALA A 171 10.17 11.41 -14.81
CA ALA A 171 10.15 10.59 -13.61
C ALA A 171 11.51 10.59 -12.87
N ASN A 172 12.62 10.53 -13.60
CA ASN A 172 13.97 10.59 -13.01
C ASN A 172 14.28 11.97 -12.42
N ARG A 173 13.98 13.06 -13.14
CA ARG A 173 14.30 14.41 -12.68
C ARG A 173 13.48 14.83 -11.47
N THR A 174 12.22 14.40 -11.37
CA THR A 174 11.35 14.73 -10.23
C THR A 174 11.58 13.82 -9.02
N ASN A 175 12.33 12.71 -9.17
CA ASN A 175 12.58 11.74 -8.11
C ASN A 175 14.05 11.28 -8.13
N PRO A 176 15.02 12.17 -7.89
CA PRO A 176 16.45 11.84 -8.04
C PRO A 176 16.94 10.75 -7.08
N SER A 177 16.26 10.52 -5.97
CA SER A 177 16.61 9.53 -4.94
C SER A 177 16.02 8.14 -5.15
N LEU A 178 15.13 7.97 -6.14
CA LEU A 178 14.42 6.71 -6.36
C LEU A 178 14.83 6.06 -7.68
N PRO A 179 14.92 4.72 -7.74
CA PRO A 179 15.19 4.02 -8.98
C PRO A 179 14.00 4.14 -9.94
N LEU A 180 14.29 4.18 -11.24
CA LEU A 180 13.29 4.30 -12.29
C LEU A 180 12.19 3.22 -12.21
N SER A 181 12.52 2.01 -11.74
CA SER A 181 11.56 0.91 -11.58
C SER A 181 10.43 1.18 -10.58
N GLN A 182 10.60 2.18 -9.70
CA GLN A 182 9.56 2.62 -8.77
C GLN A 182 8.76 3.82 -9.30
N THR A 183 9.39 4.68 -10.12
CA THR A 183 8.82 5.95 -10.56
C THR A 183 8.15 5.85 -11.93
N TYR A 184 8.65 5.00 -12.82
CA TYR A 184 8.02 4.71 -14.12
C TYR A 184 8.01 3.21 -14.40
N THR A 185 6.82 2.64 -14.55
CA THR A 185 6.66 1.22 -14.87
C THR A 185 5.59 1.04 -15.95
N VAL A 186 5.83 0.10 -16.87
CA VAL A 186 4.86 -0.27 -17.89
C VAL A 186 4.06 -1.47 -17.41
N ALA A 187 2.73 -1.36 -17.49
CA ALA A 187 1.83 -2.45 -17.17
C ALA A 187 1.96 -3.59 -18.19
N LEU A 188 1.99 -4.82 -17.72
CA LEU A 188 2.17 -6.01 -18.56
C LEU A 188 0.86 -6.77 -18.78
N ASN A 189 -0.04 -6.69 -17.81
CA ASN A 189 -1.34 -7.34 -17.81
C ASN A 189 -2.26 -6.60 -16.83
N GLU A 190 -3.55 -6.96 -16.83
CA GLU A 190 -4.58 -6.31 -16.01
C GLU A 190 -4.30 -6.37 -14.49
N GLN A 191 -3.71 -7.48 -14.03
CA GLN A 191 -3.36 -7.65 -12.61
C GLN A 191 -2.17 -6.76 -12.22
N HIS A 192 -1.10 -6.78 -13.03
CA HIS A 192 0.07 -5.93 -12.83
C HIS A 192 -0.33 -4.46 -12.87
N TYR A 193 -1.22 -4.07 -13.78
CA TYR A 193 -1.75 -2.71 -13.83
C TYR A 193 -2.46 -2.32 -12.54
N ARG A 194 -3.34 -3.19 -12.03
CA ARG A 194 -4.03 -2.98 -10.75
C ARG A 194 -3.04 -2.85 -9.60
N ASP A 195 -2.04 -3.74 -9.54
CA ASP A 195 -1.05 -3.76 -8.47
C ASP A 195 -0.18 -2.50 -8.48
N LEU A 196 0.24 -2.02 -9.67
CA LEU A 196 0.97 -0.76 -9.83
C LEU A 196 0.15 0.44 -9.36
N PHE A 197 -1.15 0.47 -9.70
CA PHE A 197 -2.02 1.57 -9.33
C PHE A 197 -2.30 1.56 -7.82
N MET A 198 -2.57 0.37 -7.24
CA MET A 198 -2.77 0.23 -5.79
C MET A 198 -1.48 0.49 -5.00
N ARG A 199 -0.29 0.22 -5.55
CA ARG A 199 0.97 0.59 -4.90
C ARG A 199 1.07 2.09 -4.58
N ALA A 200 0.47 2.95 -5.41
CA ALA A 200 0.46 4.39 -5.19
C ALA A 200 -0.40 4.83 -3.98
N THR A 201 -1.24 3.95 -3.41
CA THR A 201 -1.96 4.25 -2.16
C THR A 201 -1.02 4.26 -0.95
N THR A 202 0.12 3.57 -1.02
CA THR A 202 1.12 3.60 0.05
C THR A 202 1.84 4.95 0.04
N PRO A 203 1.92 5.68 1.17
CA PRO A 203 2.62 6.95 1.24
C PRO A 203 4.10 6.83 0.82
N PRO A 204 4.63 7.77 0.02
CA PRO A 204 6.03 7.74 -0.37
C PRO A 204 6.95 7.93 0.84
N THR A 205 8.14 7.34 0.75
CA THR A 205 9.21 7.53 1.73
C THR A 205 9.83 8.91 1.54
N THR A 206 9.97 9.66 2.63
CA THR A 206 10.68 10.94 2.61
C THR A 206 12.20 10.65 2.58
N PRO A 207 12.94 11.06 1.55
CA PRO A 207 14.38 10.85 1.50
C PRO A 207 15.06 11.54 2.69
N GLN A 208 16.07 10.92 3.30
CA GLN A 208 16.85 11.56 4.37
C GLN A 208 17.69 12.74 3.83
N SER A 209 18.09 12.70 2.56
CA SER A 209 18.92 13.73 1.92
C SER A 209 18.26 15.11 1.78
N THR A 210 16.93 15.20 1.84
CA THR A 210 16.24 16.50 1.83
C THR A 210 16.25 17.21 3.18
N LYS A 211 16.79 16.60 4.24
CA LYS A 211 16.87 17.26 5.56
C LYS A 211 18.02 18.26 5.66
N GLU A 212 19.14 18.01 5.00
CA GLU A 212 20.33 18.86 5.08
C GLU A 212 20.23 20.06 4.12
N ASP A 213 19.72 19.86 2.89
CA ASP A 213 19.68 20.92 1.88
C ASP A 213 18.40 21.78 1.91
N SER A 214 17.30 21.31 2.49
CA SER A 214 15.99 21.99 2.37
C SER A 214 15.50 22.68 3.64
N GLY A 215 16.18 22.50 4.79
CA GLY A 215 15.74 23.07 6.07
C GLY A 215 14.31 22.68 6.49
N VAL A 216 13.75 21.60 5.92
CA VAL A 216 12.38 21.13 6.21
C VAL A 216 12.40 20.48 7.60
N GLN A 217 12.30 21.32 8.61
CA GLN A 217 12.01 20.88 9.98
C GLN A 217 10.63 20.22 10.00
N SER A 218 10.49 19.15 10.77
CA SER A 218 9.19 18.53 11.04
C SER A 218 8.27 19.57 11.66
N SER A 219 7.37 20.12 10.84
CA SER A 219 6.41 21.13 11.27
C SER A 219 5.30 20.45 12.06
N LEU A 220 5.08 20.90 13.30
CA LEU A 220 3.96 20.46 14.11
C LEU A 220 2.68 21.15 13.61
N LEU A 221 1.71 20.34 13.19
CA LEU A 221 0.41 20.84 12.77
C LEU A 221 -0.60 20.71 13.91
N MET A 222 -1.25 21.81 14.25
CA MET A 222 -2.39 21.76 15.18
C MET A 222 -3.61 21.14 14.49
N MET A 223 -4.21 20.14 15.14
CA MET A 223 -5.42 19.45 14.69
C MET A 223 -6.52 19.54 15.75
N GLY A 224 -7.78 19.53 15.31
CA GLY A 224 -8.94 19.49 16.18
C GLY A 224 -9.65 18.15 16.12
N PHE A 225 -10.03 17.61 17.29
CA PHE A 225 -10.83 16.40 17.42
C PHE A 225 -12.27 16.78 17.82
N PRO A 226 -13.18 16.97 16.86
CA PRO A 226 -14.53 17.43 17.16
C PRO A 226 -15.41 16.28 17.64
N SER A 227 -16.35 16.59 18.52
CA SER A 227 -17.41 15.67 18.92
C SER A 227 -18.55 15.67 17.91
N ARG A 228 -19.14 14.49 17.68
CA ARG A 228 -20.34 14.36 16.85
C ARG A 228 -21.55 14.90 17.62
N ILE A 229 -22.38 15.68 16.93
CA ILE A 229 -23.65 16.18 17.46
C ILE A 229 -24.81 15.77 16.56
N VAL A 230 -25.99 15.68 17.17
CA VAL A 230 -27.26 15.49 16.49
C VAL A 230 -28.24 16.50 17.08
N ASP A 231 -28.68 17.44 16.26
CA ASP A 231 -29.62 18.48 16.63
C ASP A 231 -31.07 17.97 16.46
N PRO A 232 -32.00 18.40 17.34
CA PRO A 232 -33.40 18.02 17.25
C PRO A 232 -34.07 18.58 15.98
N SER A 233 -33.63 19.76 15.51
CA SER A 233 -34.07 20.40 14.28
C SER A 233 -32.91 20.58 13.30
N PRO A 234 -33.15 20.62 11.97
CA PRO A 234 -32.09 20.84 11.00
C PRO A 234 -31.45 22.23 11.17
N THR A 235 -30.17 22.28 11.50
CA THR A 235 -29.38 23.52 11.57
C THR A 235 -28.45 23.63 10.36
N LEU A 236 -27.98 24.83 10.01
CA LEU A 236 -27.13 25.03 8.84
C LEU A 236 -25.71 24.51 9.06
N CYS A 237 -25.17 23.82 8.07
CA CYS A 237 -23.75 23.46 8.06
C CYS A 237 -22.89 24.60 7.47
N ALA A 238 -21.80 24.95 8.15
CA ALA A 238 -20.86 25.99 7.72
C ALA A 238 -20.11 25.66 6.40
N CYS A 239 -20.05 24.38 6.00
CA CYS A 239 -19.37 23.97 4.77
C CYS A 239 -20.17 24.30 3.51
N HIS A 240 -21.49 24.13 3.55
CA HIS A 240 -22.34 24.14 2.35
C HIS A 240 -23.60 25.00 2.49
N SER A 241 -23.84 25.57 3.67
CA SER A 241 -25.08 26.28 4.03
C SER A 241 -26.34 25.45 3.77
N ARG A 242 -26.23 24.11 3.88
CA ARG A 242 -27.34 23.17 3.76
C ARG A 242 -27.81 22.75 5.16
N PRO A 243 -29.13 22.65 5.40
CA PRO A 243 -29.65 22.19 6.68
C PRO A 243 -29.35 20.70 6.88
N THR A 244 -28.68 20.37 7.98
CA THR A 244 -28.39 18.99 8.39
C THR A 244 -28.81 18.79 9.84
N ARG A 245 -29.34 17.61 10.17
CA ARG A 245 -29.66 17.25 11.56
C ARG A 245 -28.45 16.80 12.37
N GLY A 246 -27.36 16.43 11.70
CA GLY A 246 -26.13 15.98 12.35
C GLY A 246 -24.91 16.69 11.80
N GLY A 247 -23.84 16.63 12.57
CA GLY A 247 -22.55 17.18 12.17
C GLY A 247 -21.51 17.03 13.28
N TYR A 248 -20.44 17.79 13.12
CA TYR A 248 -19.34 17.87 14.07
C TYR A 248 -19.08 19.32 14.43
N LEU A 249 -18.87 19.60 15.71
CA LEU A 249 -18.55 20.95 16.18
C LEU A 249 -17.04 21.15 16.20
N CYS A 250 -16.56 22.18 15.50
CA CYS A 250 -15.15 22.56 15.54
C CYS A 250 -14.70 22.80 16.99
N SER A 251 -13.63 22.13 17.43
CA SER A 251 -13.10 22.25 18.78
C SER A 251 -12.53 23.63 19.13
N ARG A 252 -12.40 24.54 18.16
CA ARG A 252 -11.87 25.90 18.36
C ARG A 252 -12.93 27.00 18.26
N CYS A 253 -13.80 26.94 17.26
CA CYS A 253 -14.78 28.00 16.99
C CYS A 253 -16.24 27.52 17.06
N SER A 254 -16.47 26.25 17.39
CA SER A 254 -17.80 25.64 17.49
C SER A 254 -18.65 25.71 16.21
N SER A 255 -18.05 26.02 15.04
CA SER A 255 -18.76 25.94 13.76
C SER A 255 -19.11 24.49 13.43
N LYS A 256 -20.33 24.28 12.91
CA LYS A 256 -20.83 22.96 12.55
C LYS A 256 -20.39 22.55 11.15
N VAL A 257 -19.64 21.46 11.03
CA VAL A 257 -19.25 20.85 9.76
C VAL A 257 -19.99 19.52 9.53
N CYS A 258 -20.25 19.15 8.28
CA CYS A 258 -21.08 17.98 7.97
C CYS A 258 -20.31 16.65 7.96
N SER A 259 -19.02 16.69 7.65
CA SER A 259 -18.19 15.52 7.45
C SER A 259 -16.74 15.78 7.86
N LEU A 260 -16.04 14.71 8.19
CA LEU A 260 -14.63 14.70 8.52
C LEU A 260 -13.94 13.68 7.61
N PRO A 261 -12.64 13.84 7.32
CA PRO A 261 -11.79 14.96 7.71
C PRO A 261 -12.03 16.20 6.84
N THR A 262 -11.95 17.40 7.43
CA THR A 262 -12.10 18.67 6.70
C THR A 262 -11.33 19.80 7.38
N GLN A 263 -10.98 20.82 6.62
CA GLN A 263 -10.59 22.10 7.20
C GLN A 263 -11.85 22.85 7.65
N CYS A 264 -11.83 23.42 8.86
CA CYS A 264 -12.90 24.25 9.36
C CYS A 264 -13.04 25.54 8.52
N PRO A 265 -14.19 25.80 7.88
CA PRO A 265 -14.38 26.99 7.04
C PRO A 265 -14.28 28.32 7.80
N ALA A 266 -14.52 28.31 9.12
CA ALA A 266 -14.53 29.52 9.93
C ALA A 266 -13.15 29.88 10.50
N CYS A 267 -12.37 28.91 11.00
CA CYS A 267 -11.09 29.17 11.68
C CYS A 267 -9.87 28.51 11.04
N GLY A 268 -10.04 27.76 9.94
CA GLY A 268 -8.94 27.11 9.22
C GLY A 268 -8.31 25.90 9.93
N LEU A 269 -8.79 25.51 11.12
CA LEU A 269 -8.28 24.34 11.84
C LEU A 269 -8.65 23.04 11.12
N THR A 270 -7.69 22.14 10.93
CA THR A 270 -7.94 20.80 10.38
C THR A 270 -8.66 19.94 11.42
N LEU A 271 -9.86 19.47 11.09
CA LEU A 271 -10.73 18.66 11.95
C LEU A 271 -10.69 17.20 11.53
N ILE A 272 -10.39 16.32 12.49
CA ILE A 272 -10.19 14.88 12.25
C ILE A 272 -10.72 14.03 13.40
N LEU A 273 -10.97 12.74 13.14
CA LEU A 273 -11.23 11.76 14.20
C LEU A 273 -9.96 11.01 14.54
N SER A 274 -9.87 10.49 15.77
CA SER A 274 -8.78 9.60 16.20
C SER A 274 -8.68 8.35 15.33
N THR A 275 -9.80 7.84 14.83
CA THR A 275 -9.86 6.69 13.91
C THR A 275 -9.16 6.96 12.58
N HIS A 276 -9.15 8.21 12.10
CA HIS A 276 -8.41 8.58 10.90
C HIS A 276 -6.89 8.49 11.11
N LEU A 277 -6.39 8.80 12.32
CA LEU A 277 -4.96 8.67 12.62
C LEU A 277 -4.55 7.21 12.73
N ALA A 278 -5.36 6.42 13.44
CA ALA A 278 -5.13 4.99 13.61
C ALA A 278 -5.05 4.26 12.27
N ARG A 279 -5.88 4.67 11.30
CA ARG A 279 -5.91 4.12 9.95
C ARG A 279 -4.58 4.29 9.20
N SER A 280 -3.86 5.40 9.35
CA SER A 280 -2.54 5.58 8.72
C SER A 280 -1.36 5.00 9.51
N TYR A 281 -1.61 4.49 10.73
CA TYR A 281 -0.55 4.03 11.65
C TYR A 281 0.24 2.83 11.10
N HIS A 282 -0.42 1.94 10.37
CA HIS A 282 0.22 0.75 9.79
C HIS A 282 1.29 1.06 8.73
N HIS A 283 1.29 2.26 8.15
CA HIS A 283 2.37 2.72 7.27
C HIS A 283 3.63 3.16 8.04
N LEU A 284 3.46 3.59 9.28
CA LEU A 284 4.56 4.03 10.16
C LEU A 284 5.23 2.85 10.84
N PHE A 285 4.42 1.89 11.28
CA PHE A 285 4.87 0.69 11.97
C PHE A 285 4.35 -0.55 11.24
N PRO A 286 4.94 -0.89 10.07
CA PRO A 286 4.53 -2.07 9.33
C PRO A 286 4.80 -3.33 10.14
N LEU A 287 3.86 -4.28 10.08
CA LEU A 287 4.05 -5.60 10.66
C LEU A 287 5.26 -6.30 10.02
N ARG A 288 6.23 -6.73 10.83
CA ARG A 288 7.41 -7.48 10.36
C ARG A 288 6.98 -8.80 9.73
N ASN A 289 7.55 -9.12 8.57
CA ASN A 289 7.32 -10.39 7.89
C ASN A 289 7.66 -11.55 8.83
N TRP A 290 6.75 -12.51 8.97
CA TRP A 290 6.99 -13.71 9.77
C TRP A 290 8.04 -14.61 9.13
N LYS A 291 8.82 -15.34 9.93
CA LYS A 291 9.88 -16.22 9.42
C LYS A 291 9.32 -17.58 9.04
N GLU A 292 9.80 -18.14 7.93
CA GLU A 292 9.44 -19.51 7.53
C GLU A 292 10.06 -20.53 8.49
N VAL A 293 9.22 -21.40 9.04
CA VAL A 293 9.63 -22.38 10.04
C VAL A 293 10.03 -23.68 9.36
N ARG A 294 11.26 -24.16 9.61
CA ARG A 294 11.70 -25.49 9.19
C ARG A 294 11.13 -26.58 10.11
N TRP A 295 11.04 -27.81 9.60
CA TRP A 295 10.57 -28.97 10.37
C TRP A 295 11.31 -29.20 11.71
N ALA A 296 12.60 -28.85 11.79
CA ALA A 296 13.38 -28.96 13.03
C ALA A 296 12.81 -28.09 14.16
N ARG A 297 12.48 -26.83 13.85
CA ARG A 297 11.86 -25.89 14.80
C ARG A 297 10.40 -26.25 15.07
N ALA A 298 9.67 -26.70 14.04
CA ALA A 298 8.29 -27.14 14.18
C ALA A 298 8.16 -28.35 15.14
N SER A 299 9.09 -29.31 15.06
CA SER A 299 9.06 -30.53 15.92
C SER A 299 9.44 -30.26 17.38
N ALA A 300 10.17 -29.17 17.64
CA ALA A 300 10.56 -28.77 18.99
C ALA A 300 9.47 -27.95 19.71
N SER A 301 8.42 -27.54 18.99
CA SER A 301 7.32 -26.75 19.53
C SER A 301 6.10 -27.63 19.78
N ASN A 302 5.36 -27.35 20.85
CA ASN A 302 4.09 -28.03 21.14
C ASN A 302 2.90 -27.43 20.37
N GLN A 303 3.14 -26.45 19.48
CA GLN A 303 2.08 -25.78 18.74
C GLN A 303 1.69 -26.56 17.48
N ASN A 304 0.62 -27.35 17.59
CA ASN A 304 0.09 -28.17 16.50
C ASN A 304 -0.94 -27.47 15.61
N CYS A 305 -1.51 -26.34 16.06
CA CYS A 305 -2.49 -25.56 15.31
C CYS A 305 -2.03 -24.12 15.10
N CYS A 306 -2.51 -23.50 14.02
CA CYS A 306 -2.32 -22.07 13.77
C CYS A 306 -2.89 -21.25 14.94
N PHE A 307 -2.10 -20.32 15.49
CA PHE A 307 -2.57 -19.48 16.59
C PHE A 307 -3.77 -18.60 16.21
N GLY A 308 -3.81 -18.13 14.96
CA GLY A 308 -4.87 -17.24 14.47
C GLY A 308 -6.19 -17.97 14.18
N CYS A 309 -6.16 -19.01 13.35
CA CYS A 309 -7.37 -19.68 12.87
C CYS A 309 -7.64 -21.06 13.51
N GLN A 310 -6.74 -21.53 14.38
CA GLN A 310 -6.84 -22.84 15.05
C GLN A 310 -6.86 -24.06 14.12
N ILE A 311 -6.60 -23.87 12.82
CA ILE A 311 -6.46 -24.98 11.86
C ILE A 311 -5.19 -25.78 12.19
N PRO A 312 -5.26 -27.12 12.26
CA PRO A 312 -4.10 -27.96 12.50
C PRO A 312 -3.07 -27.83 11.37
N PHE A 313 -1.80 -27.77 11.73
CA PHE A 313 -0.71 -27.76 10.78
C PHE A 313 -0.48 -29.14 10.17
N PRO A 314 0.06 -29.23 8.94
CA PRO A 314 0.43 -30.51 8.38
C PRO A 314 1.45 -31.23 9.27
N GLU A 315 1.27 -32.54 9.40
CA GLU A 315 2.23 -33.44 10.03
C GLU A 315 3.30 -33.87 9.04
N ARG A 316 4.50 -34.15 9.56
CA ARG A 316 5.59 -34.66 8.73
C ARG A 316 5.24 -36.09 8.34
N LEU A 317 4.97 -36.34 7.06
CA LEU A 317 4.85 -37.71 6.56
C LEU A 317 6.17 -38.43 6.82
N ALA A 318 6.18 -39.32 7.82
CA ALA A 318 7.31 -40.20 8.06
C ALA A 318 7.44 -41.11 6.84
N SER A 319 8.62 -41.13 6.22
CA SER A 319 8.92 -42.04 5.10
C SER A 319 8.75 -43.49 5.59
N SER A 320 7.61 -44.09 5.28
CA SER A 320 7.30 -45.47 5.60
C SER A 320 8.05 -46.43 4.67
N HIS A 321 9.32 -46.72 4.99
CA HIS A 321 9.89 -48.03 4.65
C HIS A 321 9.73 -48.96 5.85
N ARG A 322 8.50 -49.49 6.01
CA ARG A 322 8.29 -50.72 6.77
C ARG A 322 9.00 -51.84 6.01
N ARG A 323 10.15 -52.30 6.50
CA ARG A 323 10.62 -53.66 6.21
C ARG A 323 9.66 -54.61 6.92
N GLN A 324 8.72 -55.19 6.19
CA GLN A 324 8.04 -56.40 6.63
C GLN A 324 9.06 -57.53 6.62
N SER A 325 9.41 -58.03 7.80
CA SER A 325 10.10 -59.31 7.97
C SER A 325 9.10 -60.43 7.78
N SER A 326 8.99 -60.96 6.56
CA SER A 326 8.30 -62.21 6.26
C SER A 326 9.22 -63.39 6.58
N GLY A 327 8.76 -64.29 7.44
CA GLY A 327 9.41 -65.57 7.70
C GLY A 327 9.14 -66.60 6.61
N ALA A 328 10.18 -67.38 6.32
CA ALA A 328 10.25 -68.77 5.84
C ALA A 328 9.42 -69.24 4.63
N GLY A 329 10.13 -69.80 3.64
CA GLY A 329 9.60 -70.74 2.64
C GLY A 329 10.36 -70.64 1.30
N GLY A 330 11.35 -71.52 1.08
CA GLY A 330 12.27 -71.47 -0.06
C GLY A 330 11.80 -72.20 -1.33
N GLN A 331 12.56 -72.01 -2.42
CA GLN A 331 13.18 -73.05 -3.29
C GLN A 331 13.75 -72.42 -4.60
N ASN A 332 15.02 -72.75 -4.90
CA ASN A 332 15.67 -73.04 -6.21
C ASN A 332 15.58 -72.04 -7.40
N HIS A 333 16.54 -71.85 -8.33
CA HIS A 333 17.83 -72.48 -8.70
C HIS A 333 18.62 -71.50 -9.64
N ASP A 334 19.95 -71.67 -9.74
CA ASP A 334 20.90 -71.29 -10.81
C ASP A 334 21.09 -69.77 -11.15
N ARG A 335 22.30 -69.18 -11.29
CA ARG A 335 23.54 -69.64 -11.95
C ARG A 335 24.75 -68.70 -11.63
N MET A 336 25.97 -69.24 -11.75
CA MET A 336 27.30 -68.63 -11.51
C MET A 336 27.69 -67.44 -12.41
N ALA A 337 28.45 -66.48 -11.86
CA ALA A 337 29.73 -65.98 -12.43
C ALA A 337 30.55 -65.19 -11.39
N LEU A 338 31.84 -65.54 -11.28
CA LEU A 338 32.87 -64.97 -10.41
C LEU A 338 33.39 -63.61 -10.91
N GLY A 339 33.76 -62.71 -9.99
CA GLY A 339 34.53 -61.50 -10.31
C GLY A 339 34.78 -60.63 -9.08
N THR A 340 35.90 -60.87 -8.39
CA THR A 340 36.37 -60.16 -7.19
C THR A 340 36.93 -58.76 -7.49
N SER A 341 36.50 -57.73 -6.76
CA SER A 341 37.39 -56.68 -6.22
C SER A 341 36.69 -55.76 -5.22
N ARG A 342 37.37 -55.52 -4.10
CA ARG A 342 36.97 -54.69 -2.95
C ARG A 342 36.67 -53.23 -3.34
N GLY A 343 35.53 -52.71 -2.89
CA GLY A 343 35.22 -51.28 -2.88
C GLY A 343 34.14 -50.98 -1.85
N GLN A 344 34.46 -50.20 -0.82
CA GLN A 344 33.51 -49.71 0.19
C GLN A 344 32.38 -48.89 -0.46
N PRO A 345 31.08 -49.15 -0.17
CA PRO A 345 30.03 -48.26 -0.59
C PRO A 345 29.93 -47.07 0.38
N LYS A 346 30.20 -45.88 -0.15
CA LYS A 346 29.90 -44.58 0.48
C LYS A 346 28.39 -44.46 0.73
N ALA A 347 28.04 -43.88 1.88
CA ALA A 347 26.67 -43.51 2.22
C ALA A 347 26.00 -42.68 1.11
N PRO A 348 24.73 -42.93 0.75
CA PRO A 348 24.02 -42.09 -0.20
C PRO A 348 23.72 -40.76 0.47
N LYS A 349 24.29 -39.68 -0.07
CA LYS A 349 23.91 -38.30 0.26
C LYS A 349 22.44 -38.13 -0.14
N ALA A 350 21.56 -38.00 0.84
CA ALA A 350 20.20 -37.55 0.63
C ALA A 350 20.25 -36.14 0.03
N GLN A 351 19.82 -36.01 -1.22
CA GLN A 351 19.67 -34.72 -1.88
C GLN A 351 18.47 -33.99 -1.25
N PRO A 352 18.58 -32.68 -0.96
CA PRO A 352 17.45 -31.89 -0.48
C PRO A 352 16.44 -31.74 -1.62
N VAL A 353 15.19 -32.12 -1.37
CA VAL A 353 14.07 -31.79 -2.25
C VAL A 353 13.93 -30.27 -2.22
N ALA A 354 14.24 -29.63 -3.34
CA ALA A 354 14.15 -28.18 -3.51
C ALA A 354 12.73 -27.69 -3.19
N SER A 355 12.65 -26.72 -2.28
CA SER A 355 11.43 -25.97 -1.97
C SER A 355 10.91 -25.30 -3.24
N LYS A 356 9.65 -25.55 -3.58
CA LYS A 356 8.95 -24.74 -4.59
C LYS A 356 8.64 -23.37 -3.98
N ASP A 357 9.10 -22.33 -4.67
CA ASP A 357 8.98 -20.89 -4.42
C ASP A 357 8.00 -20.44 -3.31
N GLY A 358 8.57 -19.96 -2.20
CA GLY A 358 7.90 -19.05 -1.24
C GLY A 358 6.92 -19.67 -0.25
N VAL A 359 6.84 -21.00 -0.14
CA VAL A 359 6.00 -21.68 0.84
C VAL A 359 6.88 -22.43 1.86
N SER A 360 6.60 -22.20 3.14
CA SER A 360 7.30 -22.87 4.24
C SER A 360 7.17 -24.39 4.12
N GLU A 361 8.29 -25.12 4.23
CA GLU A 361 8.32 -26.59 4.18
C GLU A 361 7.39 -27.26 5.19
N SER A 362 7.13 -26.59 6.32
CA SER A 362 6.26 -27.08 7.39
C SER A 362 4.88 -26.42 7.40
N GLY A 363 4.60 -25.51 6.45
CA GLY A 363 3.37 -24.71 6.40
C GLY A 363 3.20 -23.71 7.56
N ARG A 364 4.26 -23.50 8.35
CA ARG A 364 4.27 -22.64 9.55
C ARG A 364 5.11 -21.38 9.31
N TYR A 365 4.62 -20.26 9.82
CA TYR A 365 5.27 -18.95 9.82
C TYR A 365 5.34 -18.43 11.27
N GLU A 366 6.52 -18.06 11.74
CA GLU A 366 6.78 -17.65 13.13
C GLU A 366 6.92 -16.14 13.24
N CYS A 367 6.17 -15.54 14.16
CA CYS A 367 6.39 -14.15 14.56
C CYS A 367 7.58 -14.08 15.51
N GLU A 368 8.56 -13.22 15.21
CA GLU A 368 9.78 -13.10 16.02
C GLU A 368 9.57 -12.49 17.40
N ASN A 369 8.51 -11.68 17.57
CA ASN A 369 8.23 -11.01 18.83
C ASN A 369 7.55 -11.95 19.84
N CYS A 370 6.50 -12.66 19.42
CA CYS A 370 5.74 -13.53 20.34
C CYS A 370 6.07 -15.03 20.19
N GLY A 371 6.90 -15.41 19.21
CA GLY A 371 7.30 -16.81 18.95
C GLY A 371 6.16 -17.74 18.51
N ARG A 372 4.97 -17.22 18.22
CA ARG A 372 3.78 -18.02 17.84
C ARG A 372 3.82 -18.38 16.36
N PHE A 373 3.27 -19.54 16.02
CA PHE A 373 3.15 -20.03 14.64
C PHE A 373 1.79 -19.71 14.02
N PHE A 374 1.82 -19.38 12.72
CA PHE A 374 0.66 -19.06 11.90
C PHE A 374 0.72 -19.81 10.56
N CYS A 375 -0.44 -20.04 9.94
CA CYS A 375 -0.54 -20.57 8.58
C CYS A 375 -0.39 -19.44 7.53
N ILE A 376 -0.26 -19.81 6.26
CA ILE A 376 -0.13 -18.84 5.15
C ILE A 376 -1.33 -17.88 5.04
N ASP A 377 -2.55 -18.36 5.27
CA ASP A 377 -3.75 -17.52 5.18
C ASP A 377 -3.77 -16.47 6.29
N CYS A 378 -3.36 -16.86 7.50
CA CYS A 378 -3.19 -15.91 8.61
C CYS A 378 -2.01 -14.96 8.38
N ASP A 379 -0.93 -15.40 7.72
CA ASP A 379 0.19 -14.53 7.32
C ASP A 379 -0.30 -13.43 6.37
N VAL A 380 -0.98 -13.81 5.30
CA VAL A 380 -1.56 -12.86 4.33
C VAL A 380 -2.57 -11.93 5.01
N PHE A 381 -3.51 -12.47 5.77
CA PHE A 381 -4.54 -11.67 6.44
C PHE A 381 -3.96 -10.67 7.45
N ALA A 382 -2.97 -11.09 8.24
CA ALA A 382 -2.29 -10.21 9.20
C ALA A 382 -1.52 -9.09 8.49
N HIS A 383 -0.89 -9.37 7.35
CA HIS A 383 -0.07 -8.38 6.63
C HIS A 383 -0.85 -7.50 5.65
N GLU A 384 -2.05 -7.89 5.21
CA GLU A 384 -2.87 -7.12 4.24
C GLU A 384 -4.09 -6.43 4.84
N VAL A 385 -4.69 -7.00 5.89
CA VAL A 385 -5.98 -6.51 6.42
C VAL A 385 -5.81 -5.95 7.83
N VAL A 386 -5.28 -6.75 8.75
CA VAL A 386 -5.27 -6.39 10.19
C VAL A 386 -4.05 -5.55 10.56
N HIS A 387 -2.95 -5.70 9.82
CA HIS A 387 -1.66 -5.04 10.04
C HIS A 387 -1.08 -5.23 11.45
N ASN A 388 -1.54 -6.24 12.19
CA ASN A 388 -1.09 -6.55 13.55
C ASN A 388 -0.95 -8.06 13.72
N CYS A 389 0.01 -8.48 14.54
CA CYS A 389 0.14 -9.87 14.95
C CYS A 389 -0.87 -10.19 16.08
N PRO A 390 -1.80 -11.14 15.89
CA PRO A 390 -2.73 -11.54 16.95
C PRO A 390 -2.02 -12.09 18.19
N GLY A 391 -0.85 -12.70 18.02
CA GLY A 391 -0.03 -13.21 19.12
C GLY A 391 0.52 -12.09 20.00
N CYS A 392 1.07 -11.04 19.41
CA CYS A 392 1.58 -9.88 20.16
C CYS A 392 0.47 -9.09 20.86
N GLN A 393 -0.73 -9.05 20.27
CA GLN A 393 -1.90 -8.38 20.85
C GLN A 393 -2.63 -9.23 21.91
N SER A 394 -2.24 -10.50 22.08
CA SER A 394 -2.79 -11.34 23.14
C SER A 394 -2.20 -10.94 24.51
N ARG A 395 -2.93 -11.23 25.58
CA ARG A 395 -2.55 -10.87 26.97
C ARG A 395 -1.17 -11.40 27.37
N GLU A 396 -0.79 -12.58 26.87
CA GLU A 396 0.54 -13.15 27.06
C GLU A 396 1.62 -12.42 26.23
N GLY A 397 1.29 -11.99 25.02
CA GLY A 397 2.17 -11.21 24.16
C GLY A 397 2.44 -9.79 24.69
N MET A 398 1.44 -9.15 25.30
CA MET A 398 1.61 -7.83 25.93
C MET A 398 2.54 -7.88 27.16
N LEU A 399 2.45 -8.95 27.97
CA LEU A 399 3.34 -9.15 29.13
C LEU A 399 4.79 -9.42 28.69
N GLN A 400 4.99 -10.16 27.60
CA GLN A 400 6.31 -10.39 27.01
C GLN A 400 6.93 -9.09 26.47
N ALA A 401 6.13 -8.27 25.77
CA ALA A 401 6.59 -6.98 25.23
C ALA A 401 6.93 -5.95 26.33
N GLN A 402 6.22 -5.96 27.46
CA GLN A 402 6.55 -5.13 28.62
C GLN A 402 7.87 -5.56 29.30
N ALA A 403 8.17 -6.87 29.31
CA ALA A 403 9.44 -7.38 29.83
C ALA A 403 10.63 -7.01 28.94
N ASP A 404 10.45 -7.03 27.60
CA ASP A 404 11.50 -6.64 26.65
C ASP A 404 11.69 -5.10 26.56
N GLY A 405 10.62 -4.32 26.77
CA GLY A 405 10.65 -2.85 26.79
C GLY A 405 11.29 -2.24 28.04
N ALA A 406 11.40 -2.98 29.14
CA ALA A 406 12.09 -2.55 30.35
C ALA A 406 13.62 -2.53 30.23
N ALA A 407 14.17 -3.00 29.10
CA ALA A 407 15.60 -2.99 28.82
C ALA A 407 16.05 -1.83 27.89
N GLY A 408 15.13 -0.95 27.48
CA GLY A 408 15.43 0.23 26.66
C GLY A 408 14.88 1.50 27.29
N ASP A 409 15.79 2.36 27.76
CA ASP A 409 15.48 3.62 28.44
C ASP A 409 14.46 4.51 27.71
N GLY A 410 13.48 5.00 28.47
CA GLY A 410 12.51 6.01 28.03
C GLY A 410 11.15 5.85 28.72
N GLU A 411 11.06 6.20 30.00
CA GLU A 411 9.81 6.30 30.76
C GLU A 411 8.79 7.20 30.01
N ILE A 412 7.63 6.62 29.67
CA ILE A 412 6.41 7.40 29.42
C ILE A 412 5.48 7.07 30.58
N GLU A 413 5.48 7.94 31.60
CA GLU A 413 4.45 7.96 32.63
C GLU A 413 3.10 8.29 31.98
N VAL A 414 2.23 7.29 31.86
CA VAL A 414 0.81 7.52 31.58
C VAL A 414 0.14 7.78 32.93
N LEU A 415 0.03 9.05 33.31
CA LEU A 415 -0.84 9.50 34.39
C LEU A 415 -2.30 9.24 33.99
N VAL A 416 -2.87 8.14 34.49
CA VAL A 416 -4.31 7.91 34.50
C VAL A 416 -4.86 8.56 35.76
N GLU A 417 -5.22 9.84 35.67
CA GLU A 417 -6.11 10.44 36.68
C GLU A 417 -7.52 9.91 36.47
N GLY A 418 -7.89 8.92 37.29
CA GLY A 418 -9.28 8.55 37.49
C GLY A 418 -9.96 9.60 38.36
N GLN A 419 -10.86 10.39 37.77
CA GLN A 419 -11.87 11.10 38.55
C GLN A 419 -12.81 10.07 39.18
N LYS A 420 -12.61 9.84 40.48
CA LYS A 420 -13.70 9.51 41.39
C LYS A 420 -14.21 10.81 42.00
N ASP A 421 -15.53 10.88 42.02
CA ASP A 421 -16.44 11.87 42.61
C ASP A 421 -16.78 13.09 41.75
#